data_AF-A0A947BG02-F1
#
_entry.id   AF-A0A947BG02-F1
#
_cell.length_a   1.000
_cell.length_b   1.000
_cell.length_c   1.000
_cell.angle_alpha   90.00
_cell.angle_beta   90.00
_cell.angle_gamma   90.00
#
_symmetry.space_group_name_H-M   'P 1'
#
loop_
_entity.id
_entity.type
_entity.pdbx_description
1 polymer ?
#
loop_
_entity_poly.entity_id
_entity_poly.type
_entity_poly.pdbx_seq_one_letter_code
_entity_poly.pdbx_strand_id
1 'polypeptide(L)'
;MLKISSLLQFGQQILASTLLTYHVLIWMVDDQQLRFALSFVLYGLFLLWQPLWSKQAKINKSPVTFIAVFFVAITYFFPNESLVFFGLILSGLIGSRLLSQSTFRPFDLLALLIIILEMVVGLVPDTFRQIELPGLFEEYMQVVILIPVLLFYLAPNPDHRKQQRSQVDLMHGLLAATLIFIVLLGGIVINLLYGVDYIDGLLLTVFIVATLTIGISWFWNPGVGYSG
;
A
#
# COMPACT_ATOMS: atom_id res chain seq x y z
N MET A 1 -12.74 -14.91 -29.66
CA MET A 1 -12.07 -13.60 -29.80
C MET A 1 -12.30 -12.80 -28.52
N LEU A 2 -11.28 -12.70 -27.65
CA LEU A 2 -11.34 -11.84 -26.46
C LEU A 2 -11.48 -10.39 -26.90
N LYS A 3 -12.57 -9.72 -26.49
CA LYS A 3 -12.73 -8.27 -26.74
C LYS A 3 -11.66 -7.54 -25.93
N ILE A 4 -10.70 -6.91 -26.61
CA ILE A 4 -9.64 -6.09 -25.98
C ILE A 4 -10.25 -5.03 -25.05
N SER A 5 -11.45 -4.54 -25.35
CA SER A 5 -12.19 -3.60 -24.51
C SER A 5 -12.66 -4.16 -23.16
N SER A 6 -12.71 -5.48 -22.96
CA SER A 6 -12.99 -6.06 -21.63
C SER A 6 -11.75 -6.15 -20.74
N LEU A 7 -10.56 -6.09 -21.35
CA LEU A 7 -9.27 -6.11 -20.65
C LEU A 7 -8.84 -4.69 -20.24
N LEU A 8 -9.17 -3.67 -21.03
CA LEU A 8 -8.82 -2.29 -20.75
C LEU A 8 -9.80 -1.62 -19.78
N GLN A 9 -9.57 -1.82 -18.49
CA GLN A 9 -10.27 -1.09 -17.44
C GLN A 9 -9.39 0.04 -16.91
N PHE A 10 -9.63 1.26 -17.42
CA PHE A 10 -8.77 2.41 -17.16
C PHE A 10 -8.38 2.59 -15.69
N GLY A 11 -9.32 2.46 -14.74
CA GLY A 11 -9.00 2.60 -13.31
C GLY A 11 -8.08 1.50 -12.75
N GLN A 12 -8.33 0.23 -13.10
CA GLN A 12 -7.48 -0.88 -12.65
C GLN A 12 -6.09 -0.79 -13.26
N GLN A 13 -6.00 -0.44 -14.54
CA GLN A 13 -4.73 -0.38 -15.25
C GLN A 13 -3.86 0.78 -14.79
N ILE A 14 -4.44 1.92 -14.45
CA ILE A 14 -3.67 3.01 -13.83
C ILE A 14 -3.14 2.55 -12.48
N LEU A 15 -3.95 1.89 -11.63
CA LEU A 15 -3.45 1.33 -10.36
C LEU A 15 -2.35 0.29 -10.58
N ALA A 16 -2.53 -0.62 -11.52
CA ALA A 16 -1.54 -1.63 -11.86
C ALA A 16 -0.23 -0.99 -12.34
N SER A 17 -0.32 0.08 -13.13
CA SER A 17 0.83 0.87 -13.57
C SER A 17 1.51 1.60 -12.40
N THR A 18 0.73 2.12 -11.45
CA THR A 18 1.25 2.69 -10.20
C THR A 18 2.01 1.64 -9.40
N LEU A 19 1.44 0.44 -9.22
CA LEU A 19 2.09 -0.68 -8.52
C LEU A 19 3.37 -1.12 -9.23
N LEU A 20 3.34 -1.24 -10.55
CA LEU A 20 4.51 -1.60 -11.34
C LEU A 20 5.61 -0.54 -11.27
N THR A 21 5.25 0.75 -11.33
CA THR A 21 6.22 1.83 -11.18
C THR A 21 6.83 1.83 -9.79
N TYR A 22 6.02 1.57 -8.76
CA TYR A 22 6.47 1.41 -7.37
C TYR A 22 7.44 0.24 -7.21
N HIS A 23 7.12 -0.92 -7.79
CA HIS A 23 8.01 -2.07 -7.86
C HIS A 23 9.34 -1.73 -8.52
N VAL A 24 9.32 -1.12 -9.71
CA VAL A 24 10.55 -0.74 -10.42
C VAL A 24 11.40 0.24 -9.60
N LEU A 25 10.77 1.23 -8.96
CA LEU A 25 11.46 2.21 -8.11
C LEU A 25 12.19 1.57 -6.93
N ILE A 26 11.62 0.52 -6.33
CA ILE A 26 12.19 -0.19 -5.19
C ILE A 26 13.32 -1.12 -5.63
N TRP A 27 13.09 -1.91 -6.68
CA TRP A 27 13.93 -3.07 -6.99
C TRP A 27 14.94 -2.88 -8.13
N MET A 28 14.79 -1.86 -8.96
CA MET A 28 15.58 -1.72 -10.20
C MET A 28 16.29 -0.37 -10.36
N VAL A 29 15.98 0.62 -9.52
CA VAL A 29 16.43 2.00 -9.72
C VAL A 29 17.38 2.43 -8.61
N ASP A 30 18.68 2.32 -8.89
CA ASP A 30 19.74 2.79 -7.98
C ASP A 30 20.14 4.25 -8.24
N ASP A 31 19.96 4.73 -9.47
CA ASP A 31 20.32 6.09 -9.85
C ASP A 31 19.37 7.13 -9.22
N GLN A 32 19.95 8.12 -8.53
CA GLN A 32 19.20 9.14 -7.79
C GLN A 32 18.33 10.01 -8.71
N GLN A 33 18.80 10.38 -9.90
CA GLN A 33 18.06 11.24 -10.81
C GLN A 33 16.88 10.48 -11.43
N LEU A 34 17.11 9.22 -11.81
CA LEU A 34 16.08 8.33 -12.32
C LEU A 34 15.03 8.04 -11.24
N ARG A 35 15.44 7.79 -9.99
CA ARG A 35 14.55 7.58 -8.84
C ARG A 35 13.66 8.80 -8.61
N PHE A 36 14.25 10.00 -8.63
CA PHE A 36 13.52 11.25 -8.52
C PHE A 36 12.49 11.41 -9.66
N ALA A 37 12.91 11.27 -10.92
CA ALA A 37 12.04 11.43 -12.08
C ALA A 37 10.87 10.42 -12.11
N LEU A 38 11.16 9.14 -11.86
CA LEU A 38 10.14 8.08 -11.81
C LEU A 38 9.18 8.25 -10.63
N SER A 39 9.63 8.83 -9.51
CA SER A 39 8.73 9.16 -8.38
C SER A 39 7.67 10.19 -8.78
N PHE A 40 7.98 11.16 -9.66
CA PHE A 40 6.95 12.06 -10.19
C PHE A 40 5.98 11.35 -11.14
N VAL A 41 6.46 10.38 -11.92
CA VAL A 41 5.59 9.54 -12.74
C VAL A 41 4.64 8.75 -11.84
N LEU A 42 5.16 8.16 -10.76
CA LEU A 42 4.38 7.46 -9.74
C LEU A 42 3.29 8.36 -9.14
N TYR A 43 3.63 9.58 -8.72
CA TYR A 43 2.66 10.53 -8.18
C TYR A 43 1.64 10.99 -9.21
N GLY A 44 2.06 11.19 -10.46
CA GLY A 44 1.17 11.53 -11.56
C GLY A 44 0.15 10.42 -11.84
N LEU A 45 0.61 9.17 -11.94
CA LEU A 45 -0.26 7.99 -12.09
C LEU A 45 -1.23 7.86 -10.91
N PHE A 46 -0.74 8.09 -9.69
CA PHE A 46 -1.58 8.10 -8.50
C PHE A 46 -2.68 9.16 -8.57
N LEU A 47 -2.36 10.40 -8.92
CA LEU A 47 -3.35 11.47 -9.08
C LEU A 47 -4.40 11.16 -10.16
N LEU A 48 -3.99 10.52 -11.26
CA LEU A 48 -4.91 10.06 -12.31
C LEU A 48 -5.84 8.94 -11.83
N TRP A 49 -5.36 8.09 -10.92
CA TRP A 49 -6.13 6.99 -10.35
C TRP A 49 -7.10 7.40 -9.24
N GLN A 50 -6.75 8.41 -8.45
CA GLN A 50 -7.39 8.71 -7.16
C GLN A 50 -8.93 8.68 -7.20
N PRO A 51 -9.58 7.85 -6.36
CA PRO A 51 -11.05 7.75 -6.30
C PRO A 51 -11.70 8.91 -5.52
N LEU A 52 -10.90 9.87 -5.01
CA LEU A 52 -11.33 10.92 -4.09
C LEU A 52 -11.90 12.18 -4.77
N TRP A 53 -11.60 12.41 -6.05
CA TRP A 53 -11.91 13.70 -6.66
C TRP A 53 -13.37 13.79 -7.08
N SER A 54 -14.17 14.52 -6.31
CA SER A 54 -15.45 15.01 -6.81
C SER A 54 -15.19 16.06 -7.88
N LYS A 55 -15.72 15.88 -9.10
CA LYS A 55 -15.47 16.76 -10.26
C LYS A 55 -15.95 18.22 -10.07
N GLN A 56 -16.51 18.57 -8.92
CA GLN A 56 -17.24 19.81 -8.66
C GLN A 56 -16.62 20.67 -7.53
N ALA A 57 -15.61 20.18 -6.82
CA ALA A 57 -14.94 20.96 -5.77
C ALA A 57 -13.93 21.95 -6.37
N LYS A 58 -14.07 23.25 -6.05
CA LYS A 58 -13.06 24.26 -6.39
C LYS A 58 -11.79 23.99 -5.59
N ILE A 59 -10.72 23.62 -6.28
CA ILE A 59 -9.42 23.35 -5.67
C ILE A 59 -8.76 24.69 -5.33
N ASN A 60 -8.47 24.93 -4.05
CA ASN A 60 -7.67 26.07 -3.64
C ASN A 60 -6.21 25.83 -4.08
N LYS A 61 -5.62 26.77 -4.82
CA LYS A 61 -4.26 26.64 -5.35
C LYS A 61 -3.20 26.63 -4.25
N SER A 62 -3.43 27.37 -3.16
CA SER A 62 -2.41 27.54 -2.11
C SER A 62 -2.05 26.23 -1.37
N PRO A 63 -3.00 25.45 -0.85
CA PRO A 63 -2.68 24.16 -0.21
C PRO A 63 -2.04 23.17 -1.20
N VAL A 64 -2.49 23.16 -2.45
CA VAL A 64 -1.95 22.26 -3.48
C VAL A 64 -0.49 22.59 -3.79
N THR A 65 -0.14 23.87 -3.93
CA THR A 65 1.26 24.28 -4.14
C THR A 65 2.13 23.88 -2.95
N PHE A 66 1.65 24.07 -1.71
CA PHE A 66 2.40 23.66 -0.52
C PHE A 66 2.64 22.14 -0.48
N ILE A 67 1.60 21.35 -0.73
CA ILE A 67 1.70 19.88 -0.80
C ILE A 67 2.67 19.46 -1.91
N ALA A 68 2.57 20.06 -3.10
CA ALA A 68 3.46 19.75 -4.21
C ALA A 68 4.94 20.04 -3.87
N VAL A 69 5.22 21.20 -3.26
CA VAL A 69 6.58 21.56 -2.82
C VAL A 69 7.07 20.59 -1.75
N PHE A 70 6.22 20.20 -0.81
CA PHE A 70 6.55 19.22 0.21
C PHE A 70 6.93 17.86 -0.40
N PHE A 71 6.12 17.35 -1.35
CA PHE A 71 6.43 16.11 -2.06
C PHE A 71 7.74 16.22 -2.85
N VAL A 72 7.98 17.31 -3.57
CA VAL A 72 9.25 17.53 -4.29
C VAL A 72 10.44 17.50 -3.33
N ALA A 73 10.34 18.20 -2.21
CA ALA A 73 11.42 18.29 -1.23
C ALA A 73 11.69 16.93 -0.58
N ILE A 74 10.66 16.23 -0.09
CA ILE A 74 10.85 14.93 0.56
C ILE A 74 11.38 13.89 -0.43
N THR A 75 10.91 13.86 -1.68
CA THR A 75 11.46 12.93 -2.69
C THR A 75 12.92 13.21 -3.01
N TYR A 76 13.35 14.48 -3.00
CA TYR A 76 14.74 14.84 -3.27
C TYR A 76 15.68 14.52 -2.09
N PHE A 77 15.27 14.86 -0.87
CA PHE A 77 16.10 14.70 0.33
C PHE A 77 15.99 13.33 1.00
N PHE A 78 14.82 12.70 0.90
CA PHE A 78 14.42 11.48 1.61
C PHE A 78 13.64 10.55 0.66
N PRO A 79 14.29 10.04 -0.41
CA PRO A 79 13.62 9.32 -1.48
C PRO A 79 12.90 8.06 -0.98
N ASN A 80 13.50 7.33 -0.04
CA ASN A 80 12.95 6.06 0.45
C ASN A 80 11.77 6.30 1.38
N GLU A 81 11.91 7.25 2.30
CA GLU A 81 10.85 7.68 3.20
C GLU A 81 9.66 8.23 2.43
N SER A 82 9.93 8.95 1.33
CA SER A 82 8.90 9.43 0.42
C SER A 82 8.08 8.28 -0.18
N LEU A 83 8.73 7.19 -0.59
CA LEU A 83 8.06 5.97 -1.04
C LEU A 83 7.28 5.30 0.10
N VAL A 84 7.79 5.29 1.33
CA VAL A 84 7.08 4.73 2.49
C VAL A 84 5.79 5.50 2.75
N PHE A 85 5.87 6.83 2.80
CA PHE A 85 4.68 7.68 2.95
C PHE A 85 3.69 7.49 1.81
N PHE A 86 4.18 7.37 0.57
CA PHE A 86 3.34 7.08 -0.57
C PHE A 86 2.62 5.72 -0.43
N GLY A 87 3.34 4.67 -0.05
CA GLY A 87 2.78 3.33 0.19
C GLY A 87 1.74 3.31 1.31
N LEU A 88 1.96 4.05 2.40
CA LEU A 88 0.99 4.23 3.49
C LEU A 88 -0.28 4.98 3.03
N ILE A 89 -0.12 6.05 2.25
CA ILE A 89 -1.26 6.78 1.67
C ILE A 89 -2.06 5.86 0.74
N LEU A 90 -1.38 5.14 -0.16
CA LEU A 90 -2.03 4.26 -1.12
C LEU A 90 -2.74 3.08 -0.45
N SER A 91 -2.09 2.44 0.54
CA SER A 91 -2.69 1.37 1.34
C SER A 91 -3.88 1.86 2.16
N GLY A 92 -3.84 3.09 2.70
CA GLY A 92 -5.00 3.71 3.36
C GLY A 92 -6.18 3.92 2.40
N LEU A 93 -5.94 4.37 1.17
CA LEU A 93 -7.01 4.55 0.18
C LEU A 93 -7.59 3.22 -0.29
N ILE A 94 -6.77 2.19 -0.46
CA ILE A 94 -7.26 0.85 -0.82
C ILE A 94 -8.01 0.23 0.37
N GLY A 95 -7.42 0.29 1.56
CA GLY A 95 -7.98 -0.20 2.82
C GLY A 95 -9.31 0.45 3.19
N SER A 96 -9.48 1.75 2.93
CA SER A 96 -10.76 2.45 3.14
C SER A 96 -11.93 1.81 2.41
N ARG A 97 -11.71 1.38 1.16
CA ARG A 97 -12.76 0.78 0.31
C ARG A 97 -13.03 -0.66 0.70
N LEU A 98 -11.99 -1.35 1.17
CA LEU A 98 -12.06 -2.73 1.63
C LEU A 98 -12.80 -2.87 2.95
N LEU A 99 -12.46 -2.04 3.95
CA LEU A 99 -13.02 -2.13 5.29
C LEU A 99 -14.41 -1.50 5.41
N SER A 100 -14.73 -0.50 4.58
CA SER A 100 -16.03 0.18 4.59
C SER A 100 -17.17 -0.65 4.00
N GLN A 101 -16.87 -1.67 3.17
CA GLN A 101 -17.88 -2.47 2.49
C GLN A 101 -17.90 -3.92 2.99
N SER A 102 -19.11 -4.49 3.14
CA SER A 102 -19.28 -5.90 3.55
C SER A 102 -19.03 -6.91 2.43
N THR A 103 -18.92 -6.45 1.18
CA THR A 103 -18.74 -7.32 0.01
C THR A 103 -17.27 -7.62 -0.22
N PHE A 104 -16.94 -8.88 -0.42
CA PHE A 104 -15.58 -9.32 -0.74
C PHE A 104 -15.07 -8.70 -2.05
N ARG A 105 -13.91 -8.03 -2.01
CA ARG A 105 -13.28 -7.33 -3.14
C ARG A 105 -11.87 -7.86 -3.39
N PRO A 106 -11.71 -8.93 -4.20
CA PRO A 106 -10.44 -9.62 -4.35
C PRO A 106 -9.35 -8.73 -4.98
N PHE A 107 -9.71 -7.82 -5.89
CA PHE A 107 -8.74 -6.91 -6.51
C PHE A 107 -8.20 -5.86 -5.52
N ASP A 108 -9.05 -5.27 -4.68
CA ASP A 108 -8.59 -4.32 -3.67
C ASP A 108 -7.71 -5.02 -2.61
N LEU A 109 -8.05 -6.26 -2.23
CA LEU A 109 -7.21 -7.12 -1.37
C LEU A 109 -5.86 -7.42 -2.00
N LEU A 110 -5.85 -7.83 -3.27
CA LEU A 110 -4.61 -8.17 -3.99
C LEU A 110 -3.69 -6.95 -4.12
N ALA A 111 -4.24 -5.78 -4.46
CA ALA A 111 -3.47 -4.54 -4.52
C ALA A 111 -2.89 -4.15 -3.15
N LEU A 112 -3.67 -4.29 -2.08
CA LEU A 112 -3.20 -4.02 -0.72
C LEU A 112 -2.08 -4.99 -0.31
N LEU A 113 -2.25 -6.28 -0.62
CA LEU A 113 -1.24 -7.31 -0.34
C LEU A 113 0.08 -7.03 -1.07
N ILE A 114 0.01 -6.69 -2.36
CA ILE A 114 1.19 -6.31 -3.16
C ILE A 114 1.92 -5.15 -2.48
N ILE A 115 1.23 -4.05 -2.16
CA ILE A 115 1.86 -2.87 -1.54
C ILE A 115 2.50 -3.22 -0.19
N ILE A 116 1.83 -4.03 0.63
CA ILE A 116 2.38 -4.47 1.92
C ILE A 116 3.66 -5.30 1.70
N LEU A 117 3.66 -6.24 0.75
CA LEU A 117 4.84 -7.05 0.44
C LEU A 117 6.00 -6.21 -0.08
N GLU A 118 5.73 -5.27 -0.98
CA GLU A 118 6.72 -4.30 -1.49
C GLU A 118 7.35 -3.49 -0.35
N MET A 119 6.53 -3.03 0.60
CA MET A 119 7.02 -2.26 1.75
C MET A 119 7.83 -3.12 2.71
N VAL A 120 7.32 -4.31 3.06
CA VAL A 120 7.97 -5.20 4.02
C VAL A 120 9.31 -5.71 3.50
N VAL A 121 9.34 -6.18 2.25
CA VAL A 121 10.51 -6.92 1.76
C VAL A 121 11.48 -6.04 0.99
N GLY A 122 10.99 -5.11 0.18
CA GLY A 122 11.87 -4.24 -0.60
C GLY A 122 12.21 -2.96 0.15
N LEU A 123 11.18 -2.16 0.43
CA LEU A 123 11.40 -0.77 0.82
C LEU A 123 11.95 -0.59 2.24
N VAL A 124 11.43 -1.33 3.23
CA VAL A 124 11.89 -1.20 4.62
C VAL A 124 13.37 -1.61 4.75
N PRO A 125 13.81 -2.78 4.24
CA PRO A 125 15.23 -3.14 4.24
C PRO A 125 16.11 -2.14 3.47
N ASP A 126 15.68 -1.62 2.32
CA ASP A 126 16.41 -0.57 1.58
C ASP A 126 16.54 0.74 2.39
N THR A 127 15.50 1.08 3.17
CA THR A 127 15.50 2.29 4.00
C THR A 127 16.40 2.16 5.23
N PHE A 128 16.42 0.99 5.87
CA PHE A 128 17.13 0.73 7.11
C PHE A 128 18.26 -0.25 6.90
N ARG A 129 19.49 0.25 6.73
CA ARG A 129 20.70 -0.56 6.49
C ARG A 129 21.02 -1.61 7.56
N GLN A 130 20.43 -1.51 8.75
CA GLN A 130 20.59 -2.48 9.83
C GLN A 130 19.71 -3.72 9.64
N ILE A 131 18.73 -3.65 8.75
CA ILE A 131 17.81 -4.74 8.46
C ILE A 131 18.42 -5.56 7.34
N GLU A 132 18.84 -6.78 7.68
CA GLU A 132 19.33 -7.75 6.71
C GLU A 132 18.26 -8.79 6.46
N LEU A 133 18.02 -9.09 5.18
CA LEU A 133 17.19 -10.21 4.77
C LEU A 133 18.06 -11.47 4.56
N PRO A 134 17.50 -12.68 4.73
CA PRO A 134 18.25 -13.90 4.54
C PRO A 134 18.71 -14.09 3.07
N GLY A 135 20.00 -13.92 2.78
CA GLY A 135 20.62 -14.29 1.49
C GLY A 135 19.78 -13.96 0.24
N LEU A 136 19.54 -14.97 -0.61
CA LEU A 136 18.78 -14.85 -1.88
C LEU A 136 17.29 -14.49 -1.71
N PHE A 137 16.79 -14.32 -0.48
CA PHE A 137 15.38 -14.04 -0.22
C PHE A 137 14.91 -12.77 -0.92
N GLU A 138 15.74 -11.72 -0.94
CA GLU A 138 15.45 -10.45 -1.61
C GLU A 138 15.23 -10.66 -3.14
N GLU A 139 16.18 -11.31 -3.82
CA GLU A 139 16.10 -11.58 -5.26
C GLU A 139 14.90 -12.47 -5.63
N TYR A 140 14.60 -13.49 -4.83
CA TYR A 140 13.41 -14.31 -5.05
C TYR A 140 12.12 -13.52 -4.86
N MET A 141 12.05 -12.69 -3.81
CA MET A 141 10.85 -11.92 -3.51
C MET A 141 10.59 -10.83 -4.56
N GLN A 142 11.62 -10.24 -5.15
CA GLN A 142 11.46 -9.34 -6.31
C GLN A 142 10.62 -10.02 -7.41
N VAL A 143 11.00 -11.22 -7.85
CA VAL A 143 10.30 -11.94 -8.90
C VAL A 143 8.92 -12.40 -8.45
N VAL A 144 8.80 -12.90 -7.21
CA VAL A 144 7.55 -13.39 -6.65
C VAL A 144 6.50 -12.29 -6.52
N ILE A 145 6.89 -11.06 -6.17
CA ILE A 145 5.97 -9.91 -6.06
C ILE A 145 5.62 -9.34 -7.44
N LEU A 146 6.52 -9.43 -8.42
CA LEU A 146 6.24 -8.98 -9.79
C LEU A 146 5.12 -9.80 -10.46
N ILE A 147 5.03 -11.10 -10.19
CA ILE A 147 3.99 -11.98 -10.77
C ILE A 147 2.56 -11.47 -10.45
N PRO A 148 2.14 -11.26 -9.19
CA PRO A 148 0.83 -10.74 -8.88
C PRO A 148 0.61 -9.32 -9.40
N VAL A 149 1.65 -8.48 -9.53
CA VAL A 149 1.54 -7.16 -10.20
C VAL A 149 1.13 -7.33 -11.66
N LEU A 150 1.77 -8.24 -12.39
CA LEU A 150 1.46 -8.54 -13.79
C LEU A 150 0.07 -9.19 -13.93
N LEU A 151 -0.28 -10.13 -13.04
CA LEU A 151 -1.63 -10.71 -13.01
C LEU A 151 -2.67 -9.63 -12.74
N PHE A 152 -2.41 -8.72 -11.81
CA PHE A 152 -3.29 -7.59 -11.52
C PHE A 152 -3.48 -6.68 -12.73
N TYR A 153 -2.46 -6.53 -13.57
CA TYR A 153 -2.53 -5.75 -14.82
C TYR A 153 -3.37 -6.43 -15.90
N LEU A 154 -3.24 -7.75 -16.08
CA LEU A 154 -3.91 -8.50 -17.17
C LEU A 154 -5.27 -9.10 -16.79
N ALA A 155 -5.55 -9.31 -15.51
CA ALA A 155 -6.74 -10.04 -15.09
C ALA A 155 -8.03 -9.24 -15.32
N PRO A 156 -9.06 -9.84 -15.96
CA PRO A 156 -10.35 -9.18 -16.13
C PRO A 156 -11.08 -9.06 -14.79
N ASN A 157 -11.48 -7.83 -14.43
CA ASN A 157 -12.19 -7.56 -13.19
C ASN A 157 -13.70 -7.35 -13.43
N PRO A 158 -14.57 -8.29 -13.03
CA PRO A 158 -16.01 -8.17 -13.27
C PRO A 158 -16.66 -6.98 -12.54
N ASP A 159 -16.08 -6.50 -11.43
CA ASP A 159 -16.68 -5.50 -10.53
C ASP A 159 -16.21 -4.05 -10.76
N HIS A 160 -15.50 -3.79 -11.86
CA HIS A 160 -14.94 -2.48 -12.25
C HIS A 160 -15.85 -1.26 -12.05
N ARG A 161 -17.14 -1.37 -12.42
CA ARG A 161 -18.13 -0.30 -12.29
C ARG A 161 -18.51 0.01 -10.84
N LYS A 162 -18.50 -0.98 -9.95
CA LYS A 162 -18.78 -0.81 -8.51
C LYS A 162 -17.57 -0.24 -7.79
N GLN A 163 -16.37 -0.52 -8.28
CA GLN A 163 -15.10 -0.03 -7.73
C GLN A 163 -14.95 1.49 -7.93
N GLN A 164 -15.44 2.01 -9.07
CA GLN A 164 -15.39 3.44 -9.43
C GLN A 164 -16.41 4.32 -8.69
N ARG A 165 -17.42 3.72 -8.05
CA ARG A 165 -18.47 4.43 -7.26
C ARG A 165 -18.31 4.31 -5.75
N SER A 166 -17.30 3.57 -5.27
CA SER A 166 -17.10 3.41 -3.83
C SER A 166 -16.59 4.73 -3.24
N GLN A 167 -17.37 5.30 -2.33
CA GLN A 167 -16.90 6.41 -1.51
C GLN A 167 -15.74 5.91 -0.63
N VAL A 168 -14.72 6.75 -0.49
CA VAL A 168 -13.62 6.51 0.44
C VAL A 168 -14.08 6.95 1.82
N ASP A 169 -14.00 6.03 2.77
CA ASP A 169 -14.17 6.33 4.19
C ASP A 169 -12.81 6.61 4.81
N LEU A 170 -12.55 7.89 5.12
CA LEU A 170 -11.28 8.34 5.68
C LEU A 170 -10.95 7.66 7.01
N MET A 171 -11.94 7.30 7.83
CA MET A 171 -11.70 6.65 9.11
C MET A 171 -11.13 5.24 8.89
N HIS A 172 -11.78 4.45 8.04
CA HIS A 172 -11.32 3.11 7.68
C HIS A 172 -9.96 3.13 6.97
N GLY A 173 -9.73 4.12 6.11
CA GLY A 173 -8.43 4.28 5.44
C GLY A 173 -7.31 4.65 6.39
N LEU A 174 -7.56 5.58 7.32
CA LEU A 174 -6.60 5.96 8.34
C LEU A 174 -6.30 4.79 9.27
N LEU A 175 -7.31 4.02 9.68
CA LEU A 175 -7.13 2.80 10.47
C LEU A 175 -6.24 1.79 9.74
N ALA A 176 -6.49 1.53 8.45
CA ALA A 176 -5.69 0.61 7.66
C ALA A 176 -4.22 1.06 7.55
N ALA A 177 -3.99 2.34 7.19
CA ALA A 177 -2.65 2.89 7.08
C ALA A 177 -1.91 2.89 8.42
N THR A 178 -2.60 3.24 9.52
CA THR A 178 -2.02 3.24 10.87
C THR A 178 -1.66 1.83 11.32
N LEU A 179 -2.53 0.85 11.06
CA LEU A 179 -2.27 -0.54 11.41
C LEU A 179 -1.04 -1.08 10.67
N ILE A 180 -0.95 -0.81 9.35
CA ILE A 180 0.22 -1.18 8.55
C ILE A 180 1.47 -0.49 9.08
N PHE A 181 1.40 0.81 9.37
CA PHE A 181 2.52 1.56 9.92
C PHE A 181 3.01 1.00 11.26
N ILE A 182 2.09 0.67 12.18
CA ILE A 182 2.43 0.04 13.47
C ILE A 182 3.08 -1.32 13.26
N VAL A 183 2.58 -2.13 12.32
CA VAL A 183 3.17 -3.44 12.02
C VAL A 183 4.57 -3.32 11.46
N LEU A 184 4.79 -2.44 10.48
CA LEU A 184 6.11 -2.19 9.91
C LEU A 184 7.08 -1.69 10.98
N LEU A 185 6.67 -0.67 11.75
CA LEU A 185 7.50 -0.07 12.78
C LEU A 185 7.80 -1.05 13.92
N GLY A 186 6.82 -1.84 14.35
CA GLY A 186 7.03 -2.87 15.36
C GLY A 186 8.02 -3.93 14.92
N GLY A 187 7.96 -4.38 13.65
CA GLY A 187 8.94 -5.31 13.10
C GLY A 187 10.36 -4.76 13.13
N ILE A 188 10.52 -3.50 12.72
CA ILE A 188 11.80 -2.77 12.79
C ILE A 188 12.29 -2.66 14.24
N VAL A 189 11.44 -2.22 15.16
CA VAL A 189 11.79 -2.02 16.58
C VAL A 189 12.19 -3.34 17.24
N ILE A 190 11.44 -4.42 16.98
CA ILE A 190 11.73 -5.73 17.56
C ILE A 190 13.06 -6.27 17.04
N ASN A 191 13.33 -6.15 15.73
CA ASN A 191 14.62 -6.51 15.15
C ASN A 191 15.77 -5.74 15.79
N LEU A 192 15.67 -4.40 15.86
CA LEU A 192 16.74 -3.55 16.36
C LEU A 192 17.00 -3.71 17.87
N LEU A 193 15.96 -3.92 18.69
CA LEU A 193 16.10 -4.00 20.15
C LEU A 193 16.45 -5.41 20.64
N TYR A 194 15.93 -6.45 20.00
CA TYR A 194 16.09 -7.83 20.46
C TYR A 194 17.06 -8.64 19.60
N GLY A 195 17.55 -8.08 18.49
CA GLY A 195 18.52 -8.75 17.60
C GLY A 195 17.94 -9.99 16.92
N VAL A 196 16.62 -10.10 16.81
CA VAL A 196 15.95 -11.19 16.08
C VAL A 196 15.85 -10.84 14.60
N ASP A 197 15.77 -11.85 13.73
CA ASP A 197 15.61 -11.62 12.29
C ASP A 197 14.38 -10.75 11.98
N TYR A 198 14.50 -9.88 10.99
CA TYR A 198 13.46 -8.89 10.68
C TYR A 198 12.10 -9.51 10.37
N ILE A 199 12.10 -10.62 9.61
CA ILE A 199 10.86 -11.35 9.27
C ILE A 199 10.21 -11.92 10.53
N ASP A 200 11.00 -12.45 11.47
CA ASP A 200 10.49 -12.97 12.74
C ASP A 200 9.93 -11.83 13.62
N GLY A 201 10.62 -10.69 13.67
CA GLY A 201 10.14 -9.50 14.36
C GLY A 201 8.82 -8.97 13.78
N LEU A 202 8.68 -8.99 12.46
CA LEU A 202 7.45 -8.63 11.77
C LEU A 202 6.31 -9.60 12.12
N LEU A 203 6.55 -10.91 12.05
CA LEU A 203 5.57 -11.95 12.40
C LEU A 203 5.13 -11.81 13.86
N LEU A 204 6.06 -11.56 14.78
CA LEU A 204 5.76 -11.31 16.18
C LEU A 204 4.89 -10.06 16.36
N THR A 205 5.18 -8.99 15.62
CA THR A 205 4.36 -7.76 15.65
C THR A 205 2.94 -8.02 15.15
N VAL A 206 2.79 -8.74 14.03
CA VAL A 206 1.48 -9.15 13.50
C VAL A 206 0.74 -9.99 14.54
N PHE A 207 1.41 -10.94 15.20
CA PHE A 207 0.82 -11.79 16.23
C PHE A 207 0.34 -10.99 17.44
N ILE A 208 1.13 -10.02 17.92
CA ILE A 208 0.77 -9.12 19.02
C ILE A 208 -0.44 -8.29 18.63
N VAL A 209 -0.40 -7.64 17.48
CA VAL A 209 -1.49 -6.77 16.98
C VAL A 209 -2.78 -7.58 16.77
N ALA A 210 -2.69 -8.78 16.20
CA ALA A 210 -3.84 -9.66 15.99
C ALA A 210 -4.44 -10.10 17.34
N THR A 211 -3.61 -10.55 18.28
CA THR A 211 -4.05 -10.96 19.63
C THR A 211 -4.73 -9.81 20.37
N LEU A 212 -4.15 -8.61 20.33
CA LEU A 212 -4.75 -7.41 20.93
C LEU A 212 -6.09 -7.06 20.28
N THR A 213 -6.17 -7.11 18.95
CA THR A 213 -7.40 -6.83 18.21
C THR A 213 -8.51 -7.82 18.56
N ILE A 214 -8.18 -9.11 18.64
CA ILE A 214 -9.12 -10.15 19.08
C ILE A 214 -9.55 -9.93 20.53
N GLY A 215 -8.60 -9.63 21.43
CA GLY A 215 -8.88 -9.36 22.84
C GLY A 215 -9.84 -8.18 23.03
N ILE A 216 -9.60 -7.07 22.31
CA ILE A 216 -10.47 -5.90 22.32
C ILE A 216 -11.85 -6.25 21.72
N SER A 217 -11.88 -6.97 20.60
CA SER A 217 -13.12 -7.41 19.96
C SER A 217 -13.94 -8.32 20.87
N TRP A 218 -13.30 -9.18 21.65
CA TRP A 218 -13.97 -10.05 22.61
C TRP A 218 -14.52 -9.26 23.79
N PHE A 219 -13.73 -8.32 24.34
CA PHE A 219 -14.17 -7.44 25.43
C PHE A 219 -15.34 -6.53 25.03
N TRP A 220 -15.40 -6.13 23.76
CA TRP A 220 -16.46 -5.28 23.22
C TRP A 220 -17.72 -6.04 22.78
N ASN A 221 -17.71 -7.38 22.76
CA ASN A 221 -18.87 -8.19 22.37
C ASN A 221 -19.55 -8.85 23.59
N PRO A 222 -20.43 -8.14 24.33
CA PRO A 222 -21.15 -8.69 25.48
C PRO A 222 -22.20 -9.76 25.11
N GLY A 223 -22.27 -10.20 23.85
CA GLY A 223 -23.33 -11.08 23.32
C GLY A 223 -23.23 -12.57 23.66
N VAL A 224 -22.29 -13.03 24.50
CA VAL A 224 -22.17 -14.47 24.87
C VAL A 224 -23.13 -14.85 26.03
N GLY A 225 -24.09 -13.99 26.39
CA GLY A 225 -24.92 -14.19 27.60
C GLY A 225 -26.43 -13.91 27.49
N TYR A 226 -26.99 -13.60 26.31
CA TYR A 226 -28.44 -13.40 26.17
C TYR A 226 -29.02 -14.22 25.02
N SER A 227 -29.17 -15.53 25.25
CA SER A 227 -30.23 -16.31 24.62
C SER A 227 -31.44 -16.29 25.55
N GLY A 228 -32.49 -15.55 25.17
CA GLY A 228 -33.85 -15.87 25.60
C GLY A 228 -34.37 -17.09 24.86
#